data_AF-A0ABD0T1L4-F1
#
_entry.id   AF-A0ABD0T1L4-F1
#
_cell.length_a   1.000
_cell.length_b   1.000
_cell.length_c   1.000
_cell.angle_alpha   90.00
_cell.angle_beta   90.00
_cell.angle_gamma   90.00
#
_symmetry.space_group_name_H-M   'P 1'
#
loop_
_entity.id
_entity.type
_entity.pdbx_description
1 polymer ?
#
loop_
_entity_poly.entity_id
_entity_poly.type
_entity_poly.pdbx_seq_one_letter_code
_entity_poly.pdbx_strand_id
1 'polypeptide(L)'
;MHTESNRKHPLMMVQGYTFARTKRRDRDDRYWHCNSKQTTGCTAKVRFSEGGAVVFQDLKHNHQPPKYYRLPNGKYIKPPKYFRTQDGNYVKVQGVSKGSNYVS
;
A
#
# COMPACT_ATOMS: atom_id res chain seq x y z
N MET A 1 -11.49 3.32 28.71
CA MET A 1 -11.63 2.30 27.66
C MET A 1 -11.11 2.89 26.35
N HIS A 2 -9.90 2.51 25.91
CA HIS A 2 -9.34 2.95 24.63
C HIS A 2 -9.21 1.74 23.72
N THR A 3 -10.08 1.61 22.73
CA THR A 3 -10.00 0.57 21.71
C THR A 3 -9.28 1.09 20.47
N GLU A 4 -8.00 1.44 20.61
CA GLU A 4 -7.15 1.66 19.45
C GLU A 4 -6.70 0.30 18.89
N SER A 5 -7.47 -0.22 17.94
CA SER A 5 -7.02 -1.31 17.07
C SER A 5 -5.87 -0.80 16.17
N ASN A 6 -4.66 -0.70 16.72
CA ASN A 6 -3.46 -0.18 16.07
C ASN A 6 -2.67 -1.25 15.28
N ARG A 7 -3.34 -2.32 14.82
CA ARG A 7 -2.68 -3.37 14.03
C ARG A 7 -2.58 -2.94 12.57
N LYS A 8 -1.65 -2.03 12.27
CA LYS A 8 -1.24 -1.79 10.87
C LYS A 8 -0.56 -3.04 10.35
N HIS A 9 -1.21 -3.73 9.42
CA HIS A 9 -0.60 -4.87 8.73
C HIS A 9 0.59 -4.38 7.88
N PRO A 10 1.75 -5.04 7.94
CA PRO A 10 2.90 -4.69 7.10
C PRO A 10 2.54 -4.74 5.61
N LEU A 11 3.00 -3.75 4.86
CA LEU A 11 2.90 -3.70 3.40
C LEU A 11 4.31 -3.69 2.80
N MET A 12 4.47 -4.37 1.67
CA MET A 12 5.69 -4.35 0.87
C MET A 12 5.46 -3.51 -0.37
N MET A 13 6.42 -2.63 -0.72
CA MET A 13 6.37 -1.83 -1.94
C MET A 13 7.30 -2.46 -2.99
N VAL A 14 6.76 -2.74 -4.18
CA VAL A 14 7.52 -3.23 -5.35
C VAL A 14 7.03 -2.45 -6.57
N GLN A 15 7.93 -1.73 -7.26
CA GLN A 15 7.62 -0.95 -8.47
C GLN A 15 6.41 0.01 -8.32
N GLY A 16 6.29 0.67 -7.16
CA GLY A 16 5.18 1.60 -6.88
C GLY A 16 3.85 0.92 -6.48
N TYR A 17 3.80 -0.41 -6.46
CA TYR A 17 2.65 -1.18 -6.01
C TYR A 17 2.86 -1.74 -4.61
N THR A 18 1.80 -1.73 -3.80
CA THR A 18 1.84 -2.34 -2.46
C THR A 18 1.26 -3.73 -2.46
N PHE A 19 1.93 -4.64 -1.76
CA PHE A 19 1.51 -6.02 -1.52
C PHE A 19 1.20 -6.22 -0.04
N ALA A 20 0.21 -7.05 0.25
CA ALA A 20 -0.19 -7.43 1.59
C ALA A 20 -0.12 -8.96 1.75
N ARG A 21 0.11 -9.42 2.98
CA ARG A 21 0.16 -10.86 3.30
C ARG A 21 -1.22 -11.49 3.09
N THR A 22 -1.24 -12.67 2.48
CA THR A 22 -2.48 -13.39 2.15
C THR A 22 -3.21 -13.88 3.40
N LYS A 23 -2.48 -14.39 4.40
CA LYS A 23 -3.05 -14.90 5.63
C LYS A 23 -2.74 -13.96 6.79
N ARG A 24 -3.79 -13.61 7.55
CA ARG A 24 -3.68 -12.70 8.71
C ARG A 24 -3.42 -13.42 10.04
N ARG A 25 -3.65 -14.74 10.10
CA ARG A 25 -3.57 -15.55 11.33
C ARG A 25 -2.29 -16.39 11.41
N ASP A 26 -1.82 -16.90 10.27
CA ASP A 26 -0.61 -17.71 10.21
C ASP A 26 0.58 -16.76 10.02
N ARG A 27 1.67 -16.93 10.78
CA ARG A 27 2.93 -16.19 10.61
C ARG A 27 3.66 -16.53 9.29
N ASP A 28 2.92 -17.02 8.29
CA ASP A 28 3.42 -17.33 6.96
C ASP A 28 3.49 -16.04 6.13
N ASP A 29 4.65 -15.41 6.17
CA ASP A 29 5.01 -14.23 5.40
C ASP A 29 5.57 -14.58 4.02
N ARG A 30 5.38 -15.82 3.55
CA ARG A 30 5.84 -16.23 2.23
C ARG A 30 4.92 -15.77 1.12
N TYR A 31 3.65 -15.53 1.39
CA TYR A 31 2.66 -15.23 0.35
C TYR A 31 2.14 -13.80 0.42
N TRP A 32 2.42 -13.05 -0.64
CA TRP A 32 2.02 -11.66 -0.78
C TRP A 32 1.20 -11.46 -2.05
N HIS A 33 0.05 -10.81 -1.94
CA HIS A 33 -0.78 -10.39 -3.07
C HIS A 33 -0.82 -8.88 -3.17
N CYS A 34 -1.06 -8.37 -4.37
CA CYS A 34 -1.36 -6.95 -4.55
C CYS A 34 -2.46 -6.52 -3.57
N ASN A 35 -2.23 -5.43 -2.84
CA ASN A 35 -3.15 -4.91 -1.84
C ASN A 35 -4.50 -4.47 -2.47
N SER A 36 -4.48 -4.11 -3.76
CA SER A 36 -5.68 -3.77 -4.52
C SER A 36 -6.47 -4.99 -5.02
N LYS A 37 -6.01 -6.23 -4.79
CA LYS A 37 -6.65 -7.47 -5.26
C LYS A 37 -8.15 -7.51 -5.00
N GLN A 38 -8.59 -7.14 -3.80
CA GLN A 38 -10.01 -7.16 -3.44
C GLN A 38 -10.83 -6.08 -4.15
N THR A 39 -10.22 -4.95 -4.51
CA THR A 39 -10.92 -3.80 -5.12
C THR A 39 -10.85 -3.78 -6.64
N THR A 40 -9.81 -4.35 -7.25
CA THR A 40 -9.56 -4.31 -8.70
C THR A 40 -9.49 -5.70 -9.34
N GLY A 41 -9.59 -6.78 -8.57
CA GLY A 41 -9.38 -8.13 -9.06
C GLY A 41 -7.92 -8.44 -9.44
N CYS A 42 -6.95 -7.62 -9.01
CA CYS A 42 -5.55 -7.79 -9.38
C CYS A 42 -4.99 -9.16 -8.95
N THR A 43 -4.31 -9.85 -9.87
CA THR A 43 -3.72 -11.18 -9.65
C THR A 43 -2.25 -11.15 -9.25
N ALA A 44 -1.61 -9.98 -9.32
CA ALA A 44 -0.19 -9.82 -9.01
C ALA A 44 0.15 -10.34 -7.61
N LYS A 45 1.27 -11.04 -7.51
CA LYS A 45 1.68 -11.77 -6.30
C LYS A 45 3.19 -12.02 -6.27
N VAL A 46 3.73 -12.10 -5.07
CA VAL A 46 5.12 -12.47 -4.79
C VAL A 46 5.10 -13.62 -3.79
N ARG A 47 5.98 -14.59 -4.00
CA ARG A 47 6.18 -15.72 -3.09
C ARG A 47 7.65 -15.80 -2.66
N PHE A 48 7.86 -16.03 -1.37
CA PHE A 48 9.17 -16.25 -0.79
C PHE A 48 9.38 -17.70 -0.40
N SER A 49 10.64 -18.14 -0.38
CA SER A 49 11.05 -19.36 0.31
C SER A 49 10.97 -19.16 1.82
N GLU A 50 11.13 -20.25 2.57
CA GLU A 50 11.29 -20.17 4.03
C GLU A 50 12.51 -19.35 4.45
N GLY A 51 13.57 -19.33 3.64
CA GLY A 51 14.76 -18.49 3.84
C GLY A 51 14.60 -17.03 3.38
N GLY A 52 13.41 -16.60 3.00
CA GLY A 52 13.13 -15.21 2.59
C GLY A 52 13.59 -14.83 1.19
N ALA A 53 14.05 -15.78 0.37
CA ALA A 53 14.39 -15.53 -1.03
C ALA A 53 13.14 -15.51 -1.91
N VAL A 54 13.08 -14.66 -2.94
CA VAL A 54 11.96 -14.67 -3.90
C VAL A 54 12.01 -15.96 -4.73
N VAL A 55 10.97 -16.78 -4.66
CA VAL A 55 10.85 -18.02 -5.45
C VAL A 55 9.87 -17.89 -6.62
N PHE A 56 8.99 -16.89 -6.57
CA PHE A 56 8.05 -16.60 -7.65
C PHE A 56 7.58 -15.15 -7.58
N GLN A 57 7.43 -14.51 -8.73
CA GLN A 57 6.77 -13.22 -8.85
C GLN A 57 5.94 -13.13 -10.14
N ASP A 58 4.74 -12.58 -10.00
CA ASP A 58 3.92 -12.10 -11.10
C ASP A 58 3.56 -10.64 -10.77
N LEU A 59 4.19 -9.71 -11.48
CA LEU A 59 4.06 -8.27 -11.27
C LEU A 59 3.14 -7.61 -12.32
N LYS A 60 2.34 -8.41 -13.05
CA LYS A 60 1.38 -7.85 -14.00
C LYS A 60 0.17 -7.27 -13.26
N HIS A 61 0.08 -5.94 -13.26
CA HIS A 61 -1.04 -5.22 -12.67
C HIS A 61 -2.10 -4.86 -13.72
N ASN A 62 -3.37 -4.85 -13.29
CA ASN A 62 -4.53 -4.44 -14.11
C ASN A 62 -5.09 -3.08 -13.68
N HIS A 63 -4.33 -2.33 -12.89
CA HIS A 63 -4.71 -1.04 -12.35
C HIS A 63 -3.48 -0.15 -12.25
N GLN A 64 -3.70 1.17 -12.17
CA GLN A 64 -2.62 2.12 -11.98
C GLN A 64 -2.01 2.01 -10.56
N PRO A 65 -0.74 2.37 -10.37
CA PRO A 65 -0.13 2.43 -9.05
C PRO A 65 -0.90 3.37 -8.12
N PRO A 66 -1.11 2.99 -6.85
CA PRO A 66 -1.61 3.92 -5.84
C PRO A 66 -0.63 5.08 -5.61
N LYS A 67 -1.16 6.28 -5.38
CA LYS A 67 -0.34 7.45 -5.03
C LYS A 67 0.18 7.31 -3.59
N TYR A 68 1.48 7.51 -3.38
CA TYR A 68 2.12 7.62 -2.07
C TYR A 68 3.05 8.82 -2.05
N TYR A 69 3.20 9.45 -0.88
CA TYR A 69 4.23 10.47 -0.65
C TYR A 69 5.41 9.84 0.07
N ARG A 70 6.61 10.06 -0.44
CA ARG A 70 7.86 9.74 0.24
C ARG A 70 8.24 10.92 1.13
N LEU A 71 8.33 10.68 2.42
CA LEU A 71 8.80 11.66 3.39
C LEU A 71 10.34 11.71 3.38
N PRO A 72 10.95 12.81 3.86
CA PRO A 72 12.41 12.95 3.94
C PRO A 72 13.10 11.83 4.74
N ASN A 73 12.40 11.27 5.75
CA ASN A 73 12.89 10.14 6.55
C ASN A 73 12.76 8.78 5.84
N GLY A 74 12.47 8.74 4.54
CA GLY A 74 12.34 7.52 3.74
C GLY A 74 11.02 6.78 3.91
N LYS A 75 10.11 7.25 4.77
CA LYS A 75 8.80 6.62 4.99
C LYS A 75 7.82 6.98 3.88
N TYR A 76 7.00 6.01 3.48
CA TYR A 76 5.90 6.23 2.54
C TYR A 76 4.57 6.40 3.29
N ILE A 77 3.80 7.42 2.92
CA ILE A 77 2.46 7.67 3.44
C ILE A 77 1.44 7.73 2.31
N LYS A 78 0.27 7.13 2.56
CA LYS A 78 -0.87 7.25 1.63
C LYS A 78 -1.51 8.63 1.83
N PRO A 79 -1.85 9.38 0.75
CA PRO A 79 -2.64 10.61 0.88
C PRO A 79 -3.90 10.32 1.70
N PRO A 80 -4.25 11.18 2.68
CA PRO A 80 -5.57 11.12 3.28
C PRO A 80 -6.62 11.36 2.19
N LYS A 81 -7.80 10.72 2.33
CA LYS A 81 -8.89 10.92 1.37
C LYS A 81 -9.53 12.31 1.51
N TYR A 82 -9.46 12.87 2.71
CA TYR A 82 -10.07 14.14 3.09
C TYR A 82 -9.12 14.93 3.99
N PHE A 83 -9.07 16.25 3.83
CA PHE A 83 -8.46 17.18 4.78
C PHE A 83 -9.55 17.92 5.54
N ARG A 84 -9.36 18.12 6.84
CA ARG A 84 -10.23 18.97 7.65
C ARG A 84 -9.76 20.43 7.52
N THR A 85 -10.65 21.34 7.15
CA THR A 85 -10.38 22.78 7.05
C THR A 85 -10.39 23.42 8.44
N GLN A 86 -9.86 24.64 8.54
CA GLN A 86 -9.88 25.41 9.79
C GLN A 86 -11.32 25.65 10.29
N ASP A 87 -12.27 25.81 9.37
CA ASP A 87 -13.71 25.97 9.65
C ASP A 87 -14.40 24.65 10.04
N GLY A 88 -13.66 23.55 10.16
CA GLY A 88 -14.19 22.24 10.57
C GLY A 88 -14.79 21.38 9.45
N ASN A 89 -14.80 21.86 8.21
CA ASN A 89 -15.34 21.12 7.06
C ASN A 89 -14.33 20.08 6.51
N TYR A 90 -14.82 19.06 5.79
CA TYR A 90 -13.96 18.05 5.13
C TYR A 90 -13.92 18.26 3.62
N VAL A 91 -12.72 18.49 3.08
CA VAL A 91 -12.49 18.64 1.64
C VAL A 91 -11.83 17.38 1.09
N LYS A 92 -12.39 16.82 0.01
CA LYS A 92 -11.82 15.66 -0.69
C LYS A 92 -10.52 16.06 -1.38
N VAL A 93 -9.48 15.26 -1.22
CA VAL A 93 -8.21 15.49 -1.92
C VAL A 93 -8.42 15.24 -3.42
N GLN A 94 -8.61 16.31 -4.19
CA GLN A 94 -8.54 16.24 -5.65
C GLN A 94 -7.09 15.93 -5.99
N GLY A 95 -6.87 14.95 -6.88
CA GLY A 95 -5.53 14.52 -7.23
C GLY A 95 -4.72 15.69 -7.77
N VAL A 96 -3.78 16.19 -6.96
CA VAL A 96 -2.93 17.34 -7.31
C VAL A 96 -2.26 17.07 -8.65
N SER A 97 -2.60 17.89 -9.65
CA SER A 97 -1.97 17.92 -10.96
C SER A 97 -0.53 18.43 -10.83
N LYS A 98 0.38 17.66 -11.44
CA LYS A 98 1.75 17.99 -11.91
C LYS A 98 2.50 19.10 -11.16
N GLY A 99 3.51 18.73 -10.36
CA GLY A 99 4.51 19.68 -9.88
C GLY A 99 5.36 19.28 -8.68
N SER A 100 5.11 18.13 -8.03
CA SER A 100 5.93 17.69 -6.89
C SER A 100 6.65 16.40 -7.24
N ASN A 101 7.94 16.32 -6.91
CA ASN A 101 8.85 15.22 -7.23
C ASN A 101 8.25 13.86 -6.88
N TYR A 102 7.65 13.22 -7.89
CA TYR A 102 7.20 11.84 -7.82
C TYR A 102 8.44 10.97 -7.97
N VAL A 103 8.79 10.22 -6.92
CA VAL A 103 9.75 9.13 -7.09
C VAL A 103 8.94 7.95 -7.65
N SER A 104 9.05 7.74 -8.96
CA SER A 104 8.52 6.60 -9.72
C SER A 104 9.26 5.31 -9.38
#